data_AF-A0A849EEW8-F1
#
_entry.id   AF-A0A849EEW8-F1
#
_cell.length_a   1.000
_cell.length_b   1.000
_cell.length_c   1.000
_cell.angle_alpha   90.00
_cell.angle_beta   90.00
_cell.angle_gamma   90.00
#
_symmetry.space_group_name_H-M   'P 1'
#
loop_
_entity.id
_entity.type
_entity.pdbx_description
1 polymer ?
#
loop_
_entity_poly.entity_id
_entity_poly.type
_entity_poly.pdbx_seq_one_letter_code
_entity_poly.pdbx_strand_id
1 'polypeptide(L)'
;MKSATPGISYKGQVYPKPPDLASALGNTGVDVVSSPATIGYLEMACHHASDQFFDDGEASVGVGFDMQHVGAATPDLPVDVAAELIAVDGRRLTFAVEATQAGKQIMTGTHQRAVVDLARLMAGTSVPDAADTPVLLTGWTLKISDVEAVAAAGRKVAIARECRDRMAARRAVVDRYFRDNIPAYGLNTGLGVRATDMLSADEAAEFSTRMVRGRAQAIGQPLLVSTARAAMLVRLNTLLSGEAGASVAVADALLDALNGDVTPVIHATGSIGAGDLVVMAAVAHALMGEGEAFFDGERMPAADALRKAGLKPLTLGPKDGLVLCNNQAHSASFACLAARSARTLLDAANISAALVMEGFRANVSPFTSAAAGLRPQAGQVETAKAFRDLLDGSALMQDGAARRLQDPISLRSVIQTHGAVHAALDVLEAAIDVEINHAPDNPAVLLAEDRIVSTGNYHTPWLSQALDVTARTLAVLANDAVSRIHRLCTSEMSGLAPLLSSAATDRAGFGPLLKPVEALRANIFHLANPVPVVPSFNAVGVEDAATFTPLAASKLMQLCEQLSYLLAYELLAGAQALDLAAPDGVAPRLAEAHKQIRALSAFLDDDRPVGREVEAVACELVLMGGLAKQVYR
;
A
#
# COMPACT_ATOMS: atom_id res chain seq x y z
N MET A 1 -22.36 5.92 -30.53
CA MET A 1 -23.54 6.38 -29.77
C MET A 1 -24.80 6.10 -30.58
N LYS A 2 -25.76 5.40 -29.99
CA LYS A 2 -27.12 5.20 -30.54
C LYS A 2 -27.90 6.52 -30.54
N SER A 3 -29.00 6.61 -31.31
CA SER A 3 -29.76 7.86 -31.49
C SER A 3 -30.42 8.34 -30.18
N ALA A 4 -29.73 9.19 -29.42
CA ALA A 4 -30.28 9.86 -28.26
C ALA A 4 -31.23 10.98 -28.71
N THR A 5 -32.45 11.02 -28.16
CA THR A 5 -33.45 12.06 -28.46
C THR A 5 -33.84 12.80 -27.19
N PRO A 6 -34.09 14.13 -27.24
CA PRO A 6 -34.61 14.88 -26.10
C PRO A 6 -35.92 14.28 -25.53
N GLY A 7 -36.16 14.52 -24.23
CA GLY A 7 -37.33 14.04 -23.49
C GLY A 7 -37.11 12.76 -22.67
N ILE A 8 -35.89 12.22 -22.68
CA ILE A 8 -35.53 11.04 -21.89
C ILE A 8 -35.19 11.48 -20.47
N SER A 9 -35.85 10.87 -19.48
CA SER A 9 -35.70 11.27 -18.09
C SER A 9 -35.35 10.11 -17.16
N TYR A 10 -34.57 10.40 -16.13
CA TYR A 10 -34.37 9.55 -14.96
C TYR A 10 -34.89 10.27 -13.71
N LYS A 11 -35.48 9.50 -12.80
CA LYS A 11 -35.81 9.94 -11.44
C LYS A 11 -35.37 8.87 -10.46
N GLY A 12 -34.74 9.27 -9.35
CA GLY A 12 -34.24 8.35 -8.34
C GLY A 12 -34.13 9.02 -6.98
N GLN A 13 -33.85 8.22 -5.97
CA GLN A 13 -33.61 8.67 -4.60
C GLN A 13 -32.20 8.30 -4.18
N VAL A 14 -31.49 9.26 -3.56
CA VAL A 14 -30.16 9.05 -3.01
C VAL A 14 -30.19 9.31 -1.52
N TYR A 15 -29.74 8.34 -0.74
CA TYR A 15 -29.57 8.49 0.71
C TYR A 15 -28.20 9.11 1.00
N PRO A 16 -28.14 10.31 1.60
CA PRO A 16 -26.86 10.93 1.94
C PRO A 16 -26.07 10.07 2.92
N LYS A 17 -24.75 10.03 2.72
CA LYS A 17 -23.79 9.33 3.58
C LYS A 17 -22.97 10.35 4.39
N PRO A 18 -22.31 9.94 5.48
CA PRO A 18 -21.47 10.85 6.27
C PRO A 18 -20.43 11.67 5.46
N PRO A 19 -19.75 11.11 4.44
CA PRO A 19 -18.84 11.89 3.59
C PRO A 19 -19.51 12.95 2.70
N ASP A 20 -20.82 12.85 2.48
CA ASP A 20 -21.57 13.77 1.61
C ASP A 20 -21.89 15.10 2.30
N LEU A 21 -21.65 15.20 3.61
CA LEU A 21 -21.99 16.35 4.44
C LEU A 21 -20.98 17.48 4.30
N ALA A 22 -21.44 18.73 4.42
CA ALA A 22 -20.56 19.88 4.37
C ALA A 22 -19.52 19.88 5.50
N SER A 23 -19.88 19.34 6.67
CA SER A 23 -18.95 19.11 7.79
C SER A 23 -17.80 18.16 7.44
N ALA A 24 -18.05 17.13 6.62
CA ALA A 24 -17.00 16.22 6.12
C ALA A 24 -16.04 16.90 5.13
N LEU A 25 -16.48 17.99 4.49
CA LEU A 25 -15.64 18.83 3.60
C LEU A 25 -14.98 20.01 4.34
N GLY A 26 -14.97 20.00 5.67
CA GLY A 26 -14.30 21.01 6.50
C GLY A 26 -15.17 22.20 6.91
N ASN A 27 -16.48 22.21 6.58
CA ASN A 27 -17.42 23.22 7.07
C ASN A 27 -18.05 22.79 8.41
N THR A 28 -17.22 22.77 9.45
CA THR A 28 -17.56 22.23 10.78
C THR A 28 -18.83 22.89 11.36
N GLY A 29 -19.78 22.06 11.82
CA GLY A 29 -21.05 22.51 12.40
C GLY A 29 -22.19 22.68 11.40
N VAL A 30 -21.94 22.39 10.12
CA VAL A 30 -22.95 22.44 9.04
C VAL A 30 -23.27 21.01 8.58
N ASP A 31 -24.19 20.36 9.30
CA ASP A 31 -24.59 18.95 9.05
C ASP A 31 -25.75 18.85 8.04
N VAL A 32 -25.50 19.37 6.84
CA VAL A 32 -26.38 19.24 5.67
C VAL A 32 -25.59 18.68 4.50
N VAL A 33 -26.29 18.11 3.54
CA VAL A 33 -25.68 17.60 2.30
C VAL A 33 -24.94 18.74 1.60
N SER A 34 -23.70 18.48 1.23
CA SER A 34 -22.83 19.47 0.60
C SER A 34 -23.20 19.72 -0.87
N SER A 35 -22.93 20.94 -1.37
CA SER A 35 -23.13 21.25 -2.79
C SER A 35 -22.42 20.27 -3.73
N PRO A 36 -21.15 19.88 -3.49
CA PRO A 36 -20.47 18.89 -4.34
C PRO A 36 -21.17 17.52 -4.34
N ALA A 37 -21.69 17.08 -3.20
CA ALA A 37 -22.44 15.82 -3.13
C ALA A 37 -23.76 15.91 -3.91
N THR A 38 -24.52 17.00 -3.76
CA THR A 38 -25.75 17.21 -4.55
C THR A 38 -25.47 17.24 -6.06
N ILE A 39 -24.38 17.90 -6.49
CA ILE A 39 -23.92 17.87 -7.88
C ILE A 39 -23.59 16.43 -8.30
N GLY A 40 -22.91 15.65 -7.45
CA GLY A 40 -22.62 14.24 -7.69
C GLY A 40 -23.88 13.37 -7.86
N TYR A 41 -24.95 13.65 -7.12
CA TYR A 41 -26.22 12.94 -7.26
C TYR A 41 -26.90 13.27 -8.60
N LEU A 42 -26.83 14.53 -9.05
CA LEU A 42 -27.36 14.96 -10.35
C LEU A 42 -26.52 14.43 -11.52
N GLU A 43 -25.19 14.37 -11.36
CA GLU A 43 -24.25 13.71 -12.27
C GLU A 43 -24.65 12.24 -12.49
N MET A 44 -24.91 11.51 -11.40
CA MET A 44 -25.37 10.13 -11.43
C MET A 44 -26.73 9.99 -12.14
N ALA A 45 -27.69 10.87 -11.85
CA ALA A 45 -28.99 10.87 -12.51
C ALA A 45 -28.86 11.05 -14.04
N CYS A 46 -27.99 11.95 -14.50
CA CYS A 46 -27.72 12.15 -15.92
C CYS A 46 -27.01 10.95 -16.55
N HIS A 47 -26.09 10.31 -15.81
CA HIS A 47 -25.44 9.08 -16.25
C HIS A 47 -26.48 7.97 -16.47
N HIS A 48 -27.35 7.70 -15.49
CA HIS A 48 -28.43 6.72 -15.64
C HIS A 48 -29.41 7.04 -16.77
N ALA A 49 -29.74 8.32 -16.96
CA ALA A 49 -30.60 8.73 -18.08
C ALA A 49 -29.96 8.43 -19.46
N SER A 50 -28.62 8.44 -19.55
CA SER A 50 -27.88 8.34 -20.81
C SER A 50 -27.16 7.02 -21.09
N ASP A 51 -27.00 6.17 -20.08
CA ASP A 51 -26.22 4.92 -20.17
C ASP A 51 -26.67 4.01 -21.33
N GLN A 52 -27.97 4.00 -21.61
CA GLN A 52 -28.58 3.23 -22.70
C GLN A 52 -28.17 3.66 -24.13
N PHE A 53 -27.47 4.79 -24.31
CA PHE A 53 -27.13 5.32 -25.64
C PHE A 53 -25.69 5.07 -26.08
N PHE A 54 -24.83 4.55 -25.22
CA PHE A 54 -23.41 4.35 -25.55
C PHE A 54 -23.19 3.02 -26.26
N ASP A 55 -22.30 3.02 -27.26
CA ASP A 55 -21.82 1.79 -27.88
C ASP A 55 -20.71 1.16 -27.00
N ASP A 56 -20.36 -0.10 -27.25
CA ASP A 56 -19.28 -0.78 -26.51
C ASP A 56 -17.97 0.03 -26.62
N GLY A 57 -17.38 0.39 -25.48
CA GLY A 57 -16.17 1.21 -25.40
C GLY A 57 -16.42 2.73 -25.34
N GLU A 58 -17.66 3.19 -25.41
CA GLU A 58 -18.03 4.58 -25.16
C GLU A 58 -18.56 4.78 -23.73
N ALA A 59 -18.33 5.99 -23.20
CA ALA A 59 -18.97 6.47 -21.98
C ALA A 59 -19.27 7.96 -22.14
N SER A 60 -19.84 8.60 -21.11
CA SER A 60 -19.92 10.05 -21.05
C SER A 60 -19.30 10.59 -19.77
N VAL A 61 -18.73 11.80 -19.86
CA VAL A 61 -18.15 12.53 -18.73
C VAL A 61 -18.78 13.91 -18.62
N GLY A 62 -18.95 14.42 -17.40
CA GLY A 62 -19.39 15.79 -17.17
C GLY A 62 -18.39 16.82 -17.71
N VAL A 63 -18.87 17.82 -18.46
CA VAL A 63 -18.04 18.87 -19.09
C VAL A 63 -18.50 20.28 -18.77
N GLY A 64 -19.66 20.45 -18.14
CA GLY A 64 -20.14 21.75 -17.72
C GLY A 64 -21.34 21.65 -16.81
N PHE A 65 -21.36 22.46 -15.75
CA PHE A 65 -22.46 22.57 -14.81
C PHE A 65 -22.90 24.03 -14.72
N ASP A 66 -24.18 24.29 -14.87
CA ASP A 66 -24.81 25.57 -14.55
C ASP A 66 -25.95 25.31 -13.56
N MET A 67 -25.68 25.53 -12.27
CA MET A 67 -26.57 25.13 -11.18
C MET A 67 -26.88 26.30 -10.25
N GLN A 68 -28.11 26.36 -9.77
CA GLN A 68 -28.51 27.17 -8.63
C GLN A 68 -28.76 26.27 -7.42
N HIS A 69 -28.02 26.52 -6.34
CA HIS A 69 -28.25 25.87 -5.04
C HIS A 69 -29.19 26.76 -4.23
N VAL A 70 -30.43 26.32 -4.03
CA VAL A 70 -31.54 27.15 -3.55
C VAL A 70 -32.10 26.72 -2.19
N GLY A 71 -31.71 25.55 -1.69
CA GLY A 71 -32.15 25.03 -0.40
C GLY A 71 -31.14 24.05 0.21
N ALA A 72 -31.33 23.67 1.47
CA ALA A 72 -30.47 22.70 2.16
C ALA A 72 -31.19 21.36 2.34
N ALA A 73 -30.43 20.26 2.24
CA ALA A 73 -30.93 18.91 2.48
C ALA A 73 -30.31 18.32 3.74
N THR A 74 -31.10 17.64 4.57
CA THR A 74 -30.62 16.95 5.79
C THR A 74 -30.14 15.53 5.46
N PRO A 75 -29.23 14.96 6.27
CA PRO A 75 -28.77 13.58 6.08
C PRO A 75 -29.86 12.51 6.32
N ASP A 76 -30.88 12.83 7.11
CA ASP A 76 -31.85 11.83 7.61
C ASP A 76 -32.89 11.39 6.57
N LEU A 77 -33.00 12.12 5.46
CA LEU A 77 -33.99 11.88 4.41
C LEU A 77 -33.31 11.68 3.06
N PRO A 78 -33.88 10.84 2.17
CA PRO A 78 -33.36 10.73 0.81
C PRO A 78 -33.54 12.05 0.04
N VAL A 79 -32.61 12.33 -0.86
CA VAL A 79 -32.71 13.41 -1.84
C VAL A 79 -33.28 12.80 -3.13
N ASP A 80 -34.42 13.32 -3.56
CA ASP A 80 -35.02 12.99 -4.85
C ASP A 80 -34.26 13.73 -5.96
N VAL A 81 -33.69 12.99 -6.90
CA VAL A 81 -32.97 13.54 -8.05
C VAL A 81 -33.67 13.23 -9.36
N ALA A 82 -33.66 14.19 -10.27
CA ALA A 82 -34.22 14.07 -11.60
C ALA A 82 -33.24 14.64 -12.63
N ALA A 83 -33.17 13.99 -13.79
CA ALA A 83 -32.46 14.47 -14.97
C ALA A 83 -33.30 14.22 -16.21
N GLU A 84 -33.45 15.20 -17.08
CA GLU A 84 -34.13 15.10 -18.36
C GLU A 84 -33.20 15.60 -19.47
N LEU A 85 -32.97 14.77 -20.49
CA LEU A 85 -32.18 15.15 -21.66
C LEU A 85 -32.97 16.18 -22.48
N ILE A 86 -32.51 17.44 -22.51
CA ILE A 86 -33.20 18.54 -23.19
C ILE A 86 -32.58 18.91 -24.53
N ALA A 87 -31.31 18.59 -24.76
CA ALA A 87 -30.65 18.83 -26.05
C ALA A 87 -29.54 17.80 -26.33
N VAL A 88 -29.37 17.49 -27.61
CA VAL A 88 -28.27 16.65 -28.13
C VAL A 88 -27.61 17.43 -29.26
N ASP A 89 -26.33 17.77 -29.09
CA ASP A 89 -25.51 18.43 -30.10
C ASP A 89 -24.28 17.56 -30.40
N GLY A 90 -24.38 16.74 -31.45
CA GLY A 90 -23.36 15.77 -31.81
C GLY A 90 -23.08 14.79 -30.66
N ARG A 91 -21.88 14.88 -30.07
CA ARG A 91 -21.44 14.07 -28.92
C ARG A 91 -21.63 14.78 -27.57
N ARG A 92 -22.41 15.85 -27.51
CA ARG A 92 -22.73 16.56 -26.27
C ARG A 92 -24.21 16.40 -25.93
N LEU A 93 -24.46 16.05 -24.67
CA LEU A 93 -25.79 15.84 -24.09
C LEU A 93 -26.01 16.91 -23.03
N THR A 94 -27.10 17.66 -23.14
CA THR A 94 -27.49 18.67 -22.13
C THR A 94 -28.73 18.20 -21.40
N PHE A 95 -28.65 18.15 -20.08
CA PHE A 95 -29.73 17.73 -19.19
C PHE A 95 -30.27 18.91 -18.41
N ALA A 96 -31.59 19.03 -18.30
CA ALA A 96 -32.21 19.75 -17.20
C ALA A 96 -32.17 18.85 -15.96
N VAL A 97 -31.75 19.38 -14.82
CA VAL A 97 -31.60 18.60 -13.59
C VAL A 97 -32.25 19.29 -12.41
N GLU A 98 -32.73 18.48 -11.48
CA GLU A 98 -33.37 18.95 -10.26
C GLU A 98 -33.11 17.97 -9.11
N ALA A 99 -32.77 18.52 -7.94
CA ALA A 99 -32.72 17.81 -6.67
C ALA A 99 -33.75 18.43 -5.72
N THR A 100 -34.57 17.59 -5.10
CA THR A 100 -35.55 17.99 -4.09
C THR A 100 -35.44 17.09 -2.85
N GLN A 101 -35.87 17.56 -1.70
CA GLN A 101 -36.00 16.73 -0.50
C GLN A 101 -37.28 17.14 0.24
N ALA A 102 -38.14 16.16 0.53
CA ALA A 102 -39.44 16.38 1.17
C ALA A 102 -40.28 17.48 0.45
N GLY A 103 -40.23 17.51 -0.89
CA GLY A 103 -40.96 18.46 -1.73
C GLY A 103 -40.37 19.88 -1.78
N LYS A 104 -39.22 20.14 -1.15
CA LYS A 104 -38.49 21.41 -1.27
C LYS A 104 -37.36 21.28 -2.29
N GLN A 105 -37.23 22.28 -3.15
CA GLN A 105 -36.13 22.33 -4.12
C GLN A 105 -34.80 22.61 -3.41
N ILE A 106 -33.80 21.80 -3.71
CA ILE A 106 -32.43 21.90 -3.17
C ILE A 106 -31.52 22.51 -4.23
N MET A 107 -31.53 21.94 -5.43
CA MET A 107 -30.68 22.38 -6.54
C MET A 107 -31.41 22.20 -7.86
N THR A 108 -31.23 23.13 -8.79
CA THR A 108 -31.77 23.04 -10.15
C THR A 108 -30.83 23.69 -11.15
N GLY A 109 -30.83 23.25 -12.40
CA GLY A 109 -29.99 23.82 -13.43
C GLY A 109 -29.84 22.95 -14.66
N THR A 110 -28.73 23.14 -15.38
CA THR A 110 -28.40 22.35 -16.56
C THR A 110 -27.01 21.72 -16.48
N HIS A 111 -26.93 20.44 -16.83
CA HIS A 111 -25.70 19.67 -16.83
C HIS A 111 -25.34 19.22 -18.24
N GLN A 112 -24.08 19.40 -18.64
CA GLN A 112 -23.58 18.97 -19.93
C GLN A 112 -22.63 17.78 -19.78
N ARG A 113 -22.87 16.74 -20.56
CA ARG A 113 -22.01 15.55 -20.68
C ARG A 113 -21.47 15.42 -22.09
N ALA A 114 -20.19 15.10 -22.23
CA ALA A 114 -19.59 14.75 -23.52
C ALA A 114 -19.41 13.23 -23.62
N VAL A 115 -19.79 12.65 -24.75
CA VAL A 115 -19.57 11.24 -25.06
C VAL A 115 -18.13 11.05 -25.52
N VAL A 116 -17.41 10.16 -24.86
CA VAL A 116 -15.98 9.92 -25.00
C VAL A 116 -15.73 8.46 -25.36
N ASP A 117 -14.62 8.24 -26.08
CA ASP A 117 -14.05 6.91 -26.26
C ASP A 117 -13.20 6.59 -25.02
N LEU A 118 -13.49 5.47 -24.35
CA LEU A 118 -12.85 5.10 -23.08
C LEU A 118 -11.34 4.87 -23.27
N ALA A 119 -10.93 4.16 -24.33
CA ALA A 119 -9.52 3.86 -24.57
C ALA A 119 -8.72 5.15 -24.80
N ARG A 120 -9.24 6.08 -25.59
CA ARG A 120 -8.63 7.38 -25.85
C ARG A 120 -8.63 8.29 -24.61
N LEU A 121 -9.70 8.29 -23.82
CA LEU A 121 -9.74 9.08 -22.58
C LEU A 121 -8.69 8.55 -21.59
N MET A 122 -8.61 7.23 -21.42
CA MET A 122 -7.61 6.61 -20.54
C MET A 122 -6.18 6.83 -21.05
N ALA A 123 -5.96 6.79 -22.36
CA ALA A 123 -4.68 7.16 -22.98
C ALA A 123 -4.33 8.66 -22.81
N GLY A 124 -5.33 9.55 -22.71
CA GLY A 124 -5.12 10.97 -22.40
C GLY A 124 -4.85 11.25 -20.92
N THR A 125 -5.21 10.32 -20.04
CA THR A 125 -4.90 10.36 -18.60
C THR A 125 -3.57 9.68 -18.25
N SER A 126 -2.92 9.02 -19.21
CA SER A 126 -1.57 8.51 -18.98
C SER A 126 -0.61 9.69 -18.84
N VAL A 127 -0.09 9.87 -17.64
CA VAL A 127 1.05 10.75 -17.37
C VAL A 127 2.19 10.31 -18.30
N PRO A 128 2.91 11.22 -18.99
CA PRO A 128 4.08 10.85 -19.79
C PRO A 128 5.02 9.99 -18.95
N ASP A 129 5.69 9.03 -19.61
CA ASP A 129 6.38 7.88 -19.03
C ASP A 129 6.84 8.12 -17.58
N ALA A 130 6.11 7.52 -16.62
CA ALA A 130 6.24 7.81 -15.20
C ALA A 130 7.66 7.53 -14.66
N ALA A 131 8.47 6.78 -15.39
CA ALA A 131 9.85 6.48 -15.03
C ALA A 131 10.76 7.73 -15.00
N ASP A 132 10.58 8.67 -15.93
CA ASP A 132 11.52 9.80 -16.10
C ASP A 132 11.11 11.07 -15.33
N THR A 133 9.84 11.18 -14.94
CA THR A 133 9.39 12.32 -14.14
C THR A 133 9.74 12.09 -12.66
N PRO A 134 10.46 12.99 -11.97
CA PRO A 134 10.74 12.83 -10.55
C PRO A 134 9.46 12.71 -9.70
N VAL A 135 9.52 11.95 -8.62
CA VAL A 135 8.46 11.96 -7.59
C VAL A 135 8.47 13.34 -6.93
N LEU A 136 7.37 14.07 -7.04
CA LEU A 136 7.21 15.38 -6.42
C LEU A 136 6.73 15.23 -4.97
N LEU A 137 7.58 15.60 -4.02
CA LEU A 137 7.25 15.61 -2.59
C LEU A 137 6.62 16.93 -2.17
N THR A 138 5.49 16.81 -1.49
CA THR A 138 4.71 17.94 -0.98
C THR A 138 4.69 18.01 0.54
N GLY A 139 5.18 16.96 1.20
CA GLY A 139 5.05 16.74 2.64
C GLY A 139 3.84 15.90 3.05
N TRP A 140 2.84 15.74 2.17
CA TRP A 140 1.54 15.17 2.53
C TRP A 140 0.94 14.20 1.50
N THR A 141 1.58 14.01 0.35
CA THR A 141 0.97 13.25 -0.77
C THR A 141 1.86 12.12 -1.31
N LEU A 142 2.82 11.65 -0.51
CA LEU A 142 3.65 10.52 -0.87
C LEU A 142 2.81 9.24 -0.85
N LYS A 143 2.91 8.42 -1.89
CA LYS A 143 2.21 7.13 -1.95
C LYS A 143 3.17 5.98 -1.67
N ILE A 144 2.64 4.84 -1.22
CA ILE A 144 3.40 3.59 -1.06
C ILE A 144 4.09 3.19 -2.38
N SER A 145 3.43 3.40 -3.53
CA SER A 145 4.01 3.14 -4.85
C SER A 145 5.22 4.03 -5.17
N ASP A 146 5.23 5.27 -4.68
CA ASP A 146 6.34 6.19 -4.88
C ASP A 146 7.56 5.75 -4.05
N VAL A 147 7.31 5.24 -2.84
CA VAL A 147 8.36 4.65 -1.99
C VAL A 147 9.05 3.51 -2.72
N GLU A 148 8.29 2.57 -3.31
CA GLU A 148 8.85 1.47 -4.12
C GLU A 148 9.66 2.00 -5.32
N ALA A 149 9.10 2.97 -6.07
CA ALA A 149 9.74 3.52 -7.26
C ALA A 149 11.09 4.21 -6.95
N VAL A 150 11.21 4.93 -5.84
CA VAL A 150 12.46 5.59 -5.45
C VAL A 150 13.44 4.62 -4.80
N ALA A 151 12.93 3.74 -3.93
CA ALA A 151 13.74 2.82 -3.13
C ALA A 151 14.36 1.72 -3.97
N ALA A 152 13.57 1.07 -4.84
CA ALA A 152 14.00 -0.08 -5.64
C ALA A 152 14.38 0.32 -7.07
N ALA A 153 13.57 1.17 -7.73
CA ALA A 153 13.79 1.54 -9.14
C ALA A 153 14.66 2.79 -9.34
N GLY A 154 15.14 3.42 -8.26
CA GLY A 154 16.06 4.55 -8.34
C GLY A 154 15.45 5.84 -8.93
N ARG A 155 14.11 5.93 -8.97
CA ARG A 155 13.41 7.12 -9.49
C ARG A 155 13.84 8.36 -8.70
N LYS A 156 14.13 9.44 -9.42
CA LYS A 156 14.57 10.71 -8.81
C LYS A 156 13.41 11.40 -8.09
N VAL A 157 13.77 12.31 -7.19
CA VAL A 157 12.86 13.02 -6.29
C VAL A 157 12.98 14.52 -6.52
N ALA A 158 11.87 15.26 -6.39
CA ALA A 158 11.84 16.71 -6.39
C ALA A 158 11.01 17.22 -5.21
N ILE A 159 11.31 18.43 -4.73
CA ILE A 159 10.57 19.10 -3.64
C ILE A 159 9.66 20.16 -4.26
N ALA A 160 8.37 20.16 -3.90
CA ALA A 160 7.44 21.21 -4.31
C ALA A 160 7.87 22.57 -3.75
N ARG A 161 7.72 23.63 -4.56
CA ARG A 161 8.29 24.96 -4.32
C ARG A 161 7.94 25.52 -2.94
N GLU A 162 6.69 25.33 -2.53
CA GLU A 162 6.10 25.89 -1.31
C GLU A 162 6.66 25.23 -0.04
N CYS A 163 7.24 24.04 -0.14
CA CYS A 163 7.73 23.29 1.02
C CYS A 163 8.85 24.04 1.74
N ARG A 164 9.78 24.63 0.99
CA ARG A 164 10.93 25.37 1.55
C ARG A 164 10.46 26.59 2.34
N ASP A 165 9.46 27.30 1.83
CA ASP A 165 8.86 28.45 2.51
C ASP A 165 8.15 28.02 3.80
N ARG A 166 7.42 26.90 3.78
CA ARG A 166 6.78 26.34 4.99
C ARG A 166 7.79 25.92 6.05
N MET A 167 8.89 25.30 5.64
CA MET A 167 9.99 24.94 6.52
C MET A 167 10.64 26.18 7.12
N ALA A 168 10.97 27.18 6.30
CA ALA A 168 11.59 28.43 6.74
C ALA A 168 10.72 29.18 7.77
N ALA A 169 9.40 29.26 7.54
CA ALA A 169 8.48 29.92 8.46
C ALA A 169 8.49 29.28 9.86
N ARG A 170 8.49 27.94 9.94
CA ARG A 170 8.55 27.21 11.22
C ARG A 170 9.95 27.20 11.82
N ARG A 171 10.98 27.23 10.98
CA ARG A 171 12.37 27.37 11.42
C ARG A 171 12.60 28.69 12.16
N ALA A 172 11.97 29.78 11.71
CA ALA A 172 12.05 31.07 12.40
C ALA A 172 11.56 31.00 13.86
N VAL A 173 10.57 30.17 14.17
CA VAL A 173 10.10 29.91 15.55
C VAL A 173 11.20 29.22 16.36
N VAL A 174 11.83 28.19 15.79
CA VAL A 174 12.94 27.46 16.44
C VAL A 174 14.12 28.39 16.72
N ASP A 175 14.52 29.18 15.73
CA ASP A 175 15.65 30.11 15.87
C ASP A 175 15.35 31.21 16.91
N ARG A 176 14.09 31.67 17.00
CA ARG A 176 13.66 32.56 18.10
C ARG A 176 13.77 31.88 19.44
N TYR A 177 13.19 30.69 19.61
CA TYR A 177 13.24 29.95 20.87
C TYR A 177 14.69 29.75 21.35
N PHE A 178 15.58 29.45 20.42
CA PHE A 178 17.02 29.31 20.70
C PHE A 178 17.66 30.65 21.11
N ARG A 179 17.47 31.70 20.31
CA ARG A 179 18.05 33.03 20.57
C ARG A 179 17.56 33.66 21.87
N ASP A 180 16.27 33.55 22.13
CA ASP A 180 15.61 34.16 23.30
C ASP A 180 15.70 33.25 24.54
N ASN A 181 16.41 32.11 24.42
CA ASN A 181 16.65 31.11 25.46
C ASN A 181 15.36 30.59 26.13
N ILE A 182 14.30 30.41 25.34
CA ILE A 182 13.02 29.85 25.79
C ILE A 182 13.17 28.32 25.87
N PRO A 183 12.91 27.66 27.02
CA PRO A 183 13.14 26.22 27.16
C PRO A 183 12.35 25.39 26.14
N ALA A 184 13.06 24.53 25.41
CA ALA A 184 12.47 23.57 24.47
C ALA A 184 13.29 22.27 24.38
N TYR A 185 12.59 21.13 24.50
CA TYR A 185 13.17 19.79 24.50
C TYR A 185 14.07 19.55 23.28
N GLY A 186 15.33 19.20 23.55
CA GLY A 186 16.31 18.89 22.52
C GLY A 186 16.70 20.03 21.58
N LEU A 187 16.35 21.27 21.93
CA LEU A 187 16.82 22.49 21.31
C LEU A 187 17.89 23.16 22.19
N ASN A 188 17.49 23.60 23.38
CA ASN A 188 18.34 24.24 24.38
C ASN A 188 18.23 23.59 25.77
N THR A 189 17.53 22.46 25.86
CA THR A 189 17.58 21.56 27.01
C THR A 189 18.16 20.19 26.65
N GLY A 190 18.57 19.41 27.66
CA GLY A 190 19.00 18.02 27.49
C GLY A 190 17.88 17.08 26.99
N LEU A 191 18.19 15.77 26.92
CA LEU A 191 17.27 14.72 26.48
C LEU A 191 17.03 13.67 27.59
N GLY A 192 15.92 12.93 27.49
CA GLY A 192 15.57 11.86 28.43
C GLY A 192 15.54 12.35 29.87
N VAL A 193 16.33 11.71 30.75
CA VAL A 193 16.44 12.05 32.19
C VAL A 193 16.85 13.51 32.44
N ARG A 194 17.52 14.16 31.47
CA ARG A 194 17.99 15.55 31.57
C ARG A 194 17.14 16.55 30.77
N ALA A 195 15.88 16.21 30.45
CA ALA A 195 15.00 17.02 29.62
C ALA A 195 14.73 18.45 30.16
N THR A 196 14.91 18.66 31.47
CA THR A 196 14.69 19.94 32.17
C THR A 196 15.94 20.78 32.34
N ASP A 197 17.12 20.24 32.03
CA ASP A 197 18.40 20.94 32.22
C ASP A 197 18.69 21.82 31.01
N MET A 198 18.88 23.12 31.21
CA MET A 198 19.33 24.04 30.17
C MET A 198 20.77 23.75 29.77
N LEU A 199 21.07 23.83 28.48
CA LEU A 199 22.43 23.74 27.93
C LEU A 199 23.15 25.07 28.10
N SER A 200 24.45 25.03 28.38
CA SER A 200 25.33 26.19 28.19
C SER A 200 25.48 26.54 26.71
N ALA A 201 25.95 27.75 26.40
CA ALA A 201 26.16 28.19 25.02
C ALA A 201 27.13 27.29 24.24
N ASP A 202 28.21 26.85 24.89
CA ASP A 202 29.20 25.95 24.28
C ASP A 202 28.62 24.55 24.05
N GLU A 203 27.83 24.04 25.00
CA GLU A 203 27.14 22.75 24.83
C GLU A 203 26.12 22.82 23.69
N ALA A 204 25.33 23.90 23.62
CA ALA A 204 24.32 24.11 22.60
C ALA A 204 24.90 24.15 21.18
N ALA A 205 26.10 24.72 21.00
CA ALA A 205 26.78 24.78 19.71
C ALA A 205 27.16 23.39 19.16
N GLU A 206 27.51 22.45 20.02
CA GLU A 206 27.88 21.08 19.63
C GLU A 206 26.75 20.05 19.77
N PHE A 207 25.63 20.45 20.37
CA PHE A 207 24.61 19.52 20.85
C PHE A 207 24.03 18.63 19.75
N SER A 208 23.66 19.19 18.60
CA SER A 208 23.11 18.43 17.47
C SER A 208 24.09 17.35 16.97
N THR A 209 25.38 17.70 16.83
CA THR A 209 26.43 16.78 16.39
C THR A 209 26.67 15.67 17.42
N ARG A 210 26.81 16.03 18.70
CA ARG A 210 26.96 15.05 19.80
C ARG A 210 25.75 14.15 19.93
N MET A 211 24.55 14.69 19.68
CA MET A 211 23.31 13.94 19.72
C MET A 211 23.29 12.81 18.69
N VAL A 212 23.67 13.09 17.45
CA VAL A 212 23.78 12.11 16.37
C VAL A 212 24.79 11.03 16.74
N ARG A 213 26.03 11.41 17.08
CA ARG A 213 27.11 10.47 17.44
C ARG A 213 26.74 9.58 18.62
N GLY A 214 26.09 10.15 19.64
CA GLY A 214 25.63 9.42 20.82
C GLY A 214 24.50 8.42 20.55
N ARG A 215 23.82 8.52 19.39
CA ARG A 215 22.70 7.65 19.00
C ARG A 215 23.02 6.73 17.83
N ALA A 216 24.08 6.97 17.08
CA ALA A 216 24.56 6.10 16.01
C ALA A 216 25.15 4.78 16.58
N GLN A 217 24.28 3.94 17.11
CA GLN A 217 24.60 2.74 17.88
C GLN A 217 23.88 1.48 17.34
N ALA A 218 23.26 1.58 16.16
CA ALA A 218 22.59 0.44 15.53
C ALA A 218 23.61 -0.65 15.15
N ILE A 219 23.25 -1.91 15.34
CA ILE A 219 24.10 -3.08 15.10
C ILE A 219 23.39 -4.17 14.30
N GLY A 220 24.12 -5.23 13.94
CA GLY A 220 23.59 -6.39 13.23
C GLY A 220 23.76 -6.30 11.72
N GLN A 221 22.95 -7.03 10.97
CA GLN A 221 23.03 -7.00 9.50
C GLN A 221 22.60 -5.61 8.99
N PRO A 222 23.33 -5.02 8.02
CA PRO A 222 22.87 -3.83 7.34
C PRO A 222 21.52 -4.07 6.65
N LEU A 223 20.65 -3.05 6.68
CA LEU A 223 19.47 -2.99 5.84
C LEU A 223 19.86 -3.06 4.37
N LEU A 224 18.94 -3.54 3.53
CA LEU A 224 19.07 -3.42 2.09
C LEU A 224 19.14 -1.94 1.69
N VAL A 225 19.90 -1.63 0.63
CA VAL A 225 20.03 -0.27 0.07
C VAL A 225 18.64 0.33 -0.20
N SER A 226 17.72 -0.47 -0.76
CA SER A 226 16.34 -0.03 -1.01
C SER A 226 15.61 0.36 0.28
N THR A 227 15.72 -0.42 1.35
CA THR A 227 15.10 -0.10 2.65
C THR A 227 15.69 1.17 3.27
N ALA A 228 17.01 1.38 3.19
CA ALA A 228 17.64 2.61 3.67
C ALA A 228 17.20 3.84 2.85
N ARG A 229 17.12 3.73 1.53
CA ARG A 229 16.58 4.78 0.64
C ARG A 229 15.12 5.09 0.94
N ALA A 230 14.30 4.07 1.21
CA ALA A 230 12.91 4.25 1.60
C ALA A 230 12.78 5.06 2.91
N ALA A 231 13.61 4.77 3.91
CA ALA A 231 13.64 5.53 5.17
C ALA A 231 14.07 6.99 4.96
N MET A 232 15.08 7.24 4.10
CA MET A 232 15.48 8.60 3.71
C MET A 232 14.35 9.36 3.02
N LEU A 233 13.64 8.71 2.09
CA LEU A 233 12.53 9.32 1.35
C LEU A 233 11.37 9.70 2.27
N VAL A 234 10.92 8.76 3.12
CA VAL A 234 9.86 9.01 4.10
C VAL A 234 10.27 10.14 5.03
N ARG A 235 11.53 10.14 5.49
CA ARG A 235 12.00 11.23 6.33
C ARG A 235 12.01 12.56 5.59
N LEU A 236 12.52 12.60 4.35
CA LEU A 236 12.50 13.79 3.52
C LEU A 236 11.07 14.32 3.39
N ASN A 237 10.10 13.49 3.00
CA ASN A 237 8.71 13.94 2.85
C ASN A 237 8.15 14.51 4.15
N THR A 238 8.24 13.79 5.27
CA THR A 238 7.68 14.25 6.55
C THR A 238 8.29 15.56 7.06
N LEU A 239 9.54 15.89 6.68
CA LEU A 239 10.15 17.19 6.99
C LEU A 239 9.52 18.37 6.24
N LEU A 240 8.96 18.13 5.04
CA LEU A 240 8.42 19.18 4.17
C LEU A 240 7.09 19.76 4.64
N SER A 241 6.43 19.14 5.63
CA SER A 241 5.33 19.81 6.35
C SER A 241 5.85 21.04 7.13
N GLY A 242 7.13 21.02 7.49
CA GLY A 242 7.84 22.02 8.27
C GLY A 242 7.61 21.91 9.78
N GLU A 243 6.68 21.07 10.24
CA GLU A 243 6.27 20.95 11.66
C GLU A 243 7.40 20.44 12.55
N ALA A 244 8.37 19.75 11.96
CA ALA A 244 9.62 19.36 12.59
C ALA A 244 10.52 20.56 12.95
N GLY A 245 10.34 21.74 12.37
CA GLY A 245 11.21 22.90 12.60
C GLY A 245 12.67 22.70 12.12
N ALA A 246 12.87 21.80 11.17
CA ALA A 246 14.18 21.51 10.58
C ALA A 246 14.70 22.67 9.74
N SER A 247 16.03 22.79 9.60
CA SER A 247 16.61 23.68 8.60
C SER A 247 16.35 23.16 7.18
N VAL A 248 16.23 24.08 6.21
CA VAL A 248 16.05 23.72 4.79
C VAL A 248 17.25 22.91 4.28
N ALA A 249 18.46 23.18 4.79
CA ALA A 249 19.68 22.45 4.45
C ALA A 249 19.59 20.94 4.76
N VAL A 250 18.83 20.55 5.80
CA VAL A 250 18.61 19.13 6.12
C VAL A 250 17.79 18.44 5.03
N ALA A 251 16.70 19.06 4.57
CA ALA A 251 15.89 18.52 3.47
C ALA A 251 16.70 18.44 2.17
N ASP A 252 17.55 19.44 1.92
CA ASP A 252 18.41 19.48 0.73
C ASP A 252 19.46 18.38 0.75
N ALA A 253 20.11 18.16 1.89
CA ALA A 253 21.09 17.08 2.02
C ALA A 253 20.45 15.69 1.81
N LEU A 254 19.22 15.47 2.30
CA LEU A 254 18.48 14.23 2.05
C LEU A 254 18.11 14.07 0.57
N LEU A 255 17.61 15.13 -0.07
CA LEU A 255 17.27 15.16 -1.49
C LEU A 255 18.50 14.86 -2.35
N ASP A 256 19.60 15.57 -2.09
CA ASP A 256 20.84 15.45 -2.83
C ASP A 256 21.46 14.07 -2.66
N ALA A 257 21.44 13.50 -1.45
CA ALA A 257 21.91 12.13 -1.21
C ALA A 257 21.04 11.07 -1.93
N LEU A 258 19.71 11.20 -1.88
CA LEU A 258 18.79 10.31 -2.60
C LEU A 258 19.01 10.36 -4.11
N ASN A 259 19.14 11.57 -4.67
CA ASN A 259 19.33 11.78 -6.10
C ASN A 259 20.76 11.54 -6.57
N GLY A 260 21.75 11.67 -5.69
CA GLY A 260 23.16 11.36 -5.92
C GLY A 260 23.52 9.91 -5.60
N ASP A 261 22.53 9.07 -5.29
CA ASP A 261 22.67 7.63 -4.99
C ASP A 261 23.66 7.32 -3.85
N VAL A 262 23.78 8.26 -2.90
CA VAL A 262 24.51 8.07 -1.64
C VAL A 262 23.54 7.53 -0.59
N THR A 263 23.69 6.25 -0.23
CA THR A 263 22.79 5.58 0.73
C THR A 263 23.53 5.20 2.00
N PRO A 264 23.18 5.73 3.18
CA PRO A 264 23.83 5.38 4.45
C PRO A 264 23.79 3.87 4.72
N VAL A 265 24.85 3.33 5.34
CA VAL A 265 24.82 1.98 5.90
C VAL A 265 24.03 2.04 7.21
N ILE A 266 22.78 1.58 7.17
CA ILE A 266 21.90 1.52 8.34
C ILE A 266 21.84 0.08 8.83
N HIS A 267 22.10 -0.16 10.10
CA HIS A 267 22.01 -1.49 10.70
C HIS A 267 20.61 -1.78 11.24
N ALA A 268 20.15 -3.03 11.13
CA ALA A 268 18.76 -3.43 11.39
C ALA A 268 18.35 -3.42 12.87
N THR A 269 19.29 -3.60 13.81
CA THR A 269 18.98 -3.70 15.24
C THR A 269 19.28 -2.39 15.95
N GLY A 270 18.25 -1.71 16.43
CA GLY A 270 18.43 -0.48 17.22
C GLY A 270 17.14 0.26 17.61
N SER A 271 16.01 -0.01 16.94
CA SER A 271 14.74 0.66 17.24
C SER A 271 13.80 -0.19 18.09
N ILE A 272 13.07 0.47 18.99
CA ILE A 272 11.98 -0.09 19.79
C ILE A 272 10.60 0.43 19.35
N GLY A 273 10.51 1.19 18.25
CA GLY A 273 9.25 1.77 17.76
C GLY A 273 8.66 2.85 18.68
N ALA A 274 9.51 3.60 19.37
CA ALA A 274 9.17 4.82 20.10
C ALA A 274 10.08 5.94 19.58
N GLY A 275 9.98 6.19 18.27
CA GLY A 275 11.03 6.84 17.49
C GLY A 275 12.14 5.85 17.12
N ASP A 276 12.54 5.85 15.85
CA ASP A 276 13.61 5.02 15.30
C ASP A 276 14.99 5.64 15.54
N LEU A 277 15.18 6.27 16.71
CA LEU A 277 16.31 7.12 17.09
C LEU A 277 17.67 6.58 16.67
N VAL A 278 17.97 5.35 17.08
CA VAL A 278 19.30 4.75 16.92
C VAL A 278 19.55 4.31 15.48
N VAL A 279 18.49 3.90 14.78
CA VAL A 279 18.55 3.46 13.39
C VAL A 279 18.68 4.67 12.46
N MET A 280 17.86 5.71 12.69
CA MET A 280 17.85 6.93 11.89
C MET A 280 19.08 7.83 12.15
N ALA A 281 19.76 7.68 13.28
CA ALA A 281 21.03 8.35 13.53
C ALA A 281 22.10 8.01 12.48
N ALA A 282 22.07 6.81 11.88
CA ALA A 282 22.99 6.44 10.81
C ALA A 282 22.82 7.32 9.55
N VAL A 283 21.59 7.78 9.26
CA VAL A 283 21.33 8.72 8.16
C VAL A 283 22.00 10.06 8.43
N ALA A 284 21.78 10.63 9.62
CA ALA A 284 22.39 11.89 10.01
C ALA A 284 23.92 11.82 10.01
N HIS A 285 24.46 10.73 10.56
CA HIS A 285 25.89 10.49 10.67
C HIS A 285 26.54 10.46 9.27
N ALA A 286 25.95 9.72 8.32
CA ALA A 286 26.43 9.67 6.94
C ALA A 286 26.34 11.02 6.22
N LEU A 287 25.24 11.78 6.40
CA LEU A 287 25.09 13.11 5.81
C LEU A 287 26.13 14.11 6.33
N MET A 288 26.58 13.96 7.58
CA MET A 288 27.69 14.73 8.15
C MET A 288 29.08 14.28 7.64
N GLY A 289 29.14 13.26 6.78
CA GLY A 289 30.38 12.65 6.29
C GLY A 289 31.01 11.64 7.24
N GLU A 290 30.28 11.20 8.27
CA GLU A 290 30.77 10.25 9.28
C GLU A 290 30.12 8.86 9.10
N GLY A 291 30.82 7.80 9.52
CA GLY A 291 30.35 6.42 9.32
C GLY A 291 30.51 5.96 7.87
N GLU A 292 29.56 5.16 7.39
CA GLU A 292 29.66 4.47 6.10
C GLU A 292 28.40 4.67 5.24
N ALA A 293 28.59 4.62 3.92
CA ALA A 293 27.52 4.68 2.93
C ALA A 293 27.83 3.74 1.75
N PHE A 294 26.78 3.32 1.07
CA PHE A 294 26.84 2.73 -0.25
C PHE A 294 26.83 3.83 -1.31
N PHE A 295 27.71 3.71 -2.31
CA PHE A 295 27.72 4.52 -3.52
C PHE A 295 28.25 3.66 -4.67
N ASP A 296 27.56 3.68 -5.81
CA ASP A 296 27.87 2.83 -6.98
C ASP A 296 28.01 1.33 -6.64
N GLY A 297 27.11 0.83 -5.79
CA GLY A 297 27.11 -0.57 -5.34
C GLY A 297 28.17 -0.94 -4.31
N GLU A 298 29.10 -0.04 -3.98
CA GLU A 298 30.19 -0.29 -3.03
C GLU A 298 29.94 0.36 -1.66
N ARG A 299 30.22 -0.38 -0.58
CA ARG A 299 30.27 0.15 0.78
C ARG A 299 31.60 0.88 1.00
N MET A 300 31.56 2.11 1.48
CA MET A 300 32.75 2.94 1.73
C MET A 300 32.50 3.96 2.85
N PRO A 301 33.54 4.68 3.33
CA PRO A 301 33.35 5.79 4.27
C PRO A 301 32.39 6.85 3.71
N ALA A 302 31.49 7.37 4.52
CA ALA A 302 30.45 8.30 4.07
C ALA A 302 31.03 9.60 3.45
N ALA A 303 32.13 10.12 4.01
CA ALA A 303 32.86 11.25 3.43
C ALA A 303 33.35 10.98 1.99
N ASP A 304 33.76 9.75 1.70
CA ASP A 304 34.22 9.37 0.35
C ASP A 304 33.04 9.25 -0.61
N ALA A 305 31.93 8.65 -0.16
CA ALA A 305 30.70 8.56 -0.94
C ALA A 305 30.15 9.95 -1.31
N LEU A 306 30.03 10.86 -0.33
CA LEU A 306 29.62 12.25 -0.58
C LEU A 306 30.54 12.94 -1.58
N ARG A 307 31.87 12.83 -1.39
CA ARG A 307 32.85 13.44 -2.29
C ARG A 307 32.74 12.90 -3.72
N LYS A 308 32.59 11.58 -3.89
CA LYS A 308 32.41 10.93 -5.21
C LYS A 308 31.12 11.38 -5.89
N ALA A 309 30.05 11.60 -5.12
CA ALA A 309 28.77 12.13 -5.60
C ALA A 309 28.79 13.66 -5.86
N GLY A 310 29.90 14.36 -5.58
CA GLY A 310 29.98 15.82 -5.69
C GLY A 310 29.23 16.58 -4.59
N LEU A 311 28.87 15.91 -3.51
CA LEU A 311 28.12 16.44 -2.37
C LEU A 311 29.04 16.88 -1.23
N LYS A 312 28.59 17.86 -0.44
CA LYS A 312 29.31 18.36 0.73
C LYS A 312 28.70 17.79 2.01
N PRO A 313 29.51 17.52 3.05
CA PRO A 313 29.00 17.18 4.38
C PRO A 313 28.04 18.23 4.94
N LEU A 314 26.92 17.78 5.50
CA LEU A 314 25.92 18.61 6.16
C LEU A 314 26.44 19.15 7.49
N THR A 315 26.34 20.47 7.69
CA THR A 315 26.54 21.10 8.99
C THR A 315 25.20 21.25 9.69
N LEU A 316 25.08 20.70 10.90
CA LEU A 316 23.83 20.73 11.66
C LEU A 316 23.67 22.02 12.45
N GLY A 317 22.50 22.64 12.35
CA GLY A 317 22.09 23.74 13.23
C GLY A 317 21.43 23.25 14.54
N PRO A 318 20.95 24.18 15.39
CA PRO A 318 20.12 23.84 16.53
C PRO A 318 18.92 22.98 16.11
N LYS A 319 18.58 21.96 16.91
CA LYS A 319 17.53 20.95 16.69
C LYS A 319 17.72 19.97 15.53
N ASP A 320 18.54 20.27 14.52
CA ASP A 320 18.64 19.44 13.30
C ASP A 320 19.06 17.99 13.59
N GLY A 321 19.95 17.78 14.57
CA GLY A 321 20.36 16.44 15.00
C GLY A 321 19.19 15.65 15.61
N LEU A 322 18.32 16.30 16.39
CA LEU A 322 17.15 15.65 16.98
C LEU A 322 16.15 15.27 15.90
N VAL A 323 15.87 16.20 14.99
CA VAL A 323 14.95 15.99 13.88
C VAL A 323 15.37 14.80 13.02
N LEU A 324 16.65 14.65 12.69
CA LEU A 324 17.09 13.52 11.87
C LEU A 324 17.01 12.17 12.60
N CYS A 325 17.17 12.14 13.92
CA CYS A 325 17.12 10.90 14.71
C CYS A 325 15.70 10.55 15.18
N ASN A 326 14.97 11.50 15.79
CA ASN A 326 13.69 11.27 16.46
C ASN A 326 12.51 11.34 15.50
N ASN A 327 12.28 10.24 14.78
CA ASN A 327 11.17 10.07 13.85
C ASN A 327 10.90 8.58 13.64
N GLN A 328 9.79 8.23 12.99
CA GLN A 328 9.41 6.84 12.71
C GLN A 328 9.71 6.39 11.27
N ALA A 329 10.56 7.11 10.54
CA ALA A 329 10.72 6.90 9.09
C ALA A 329 11.21 5.50 8.72
N HIS A 330 11.98 4.83 9.59
CA HIS A 330 12.37 3.44 9.37
C HIS A 330 11.17 2.49 9.52
N SER A 331 10.36 2.67 10.56
CA SER A 331 9.12 1.92 10.80
C SER A 331 8.14 2.05 9.64
N ALA A 332 7.78 3.27 9.24
CA ALA A 332 6.86 3.50 8.13
C ALA A 332 7.39 2.99 6.79
N SER A 333 8.65 3.29 6.45
CA SER A 333 9.20 2.85 5.17
C SER A 333 9.26 1.32 5.06
N PHE A 334 9.60 0.63 6.15
CA PHE A 334 9.60 -0.83 6.15
C PHE A 334 8.18 -1.38 6.04
N ALA A 335 7.20 -0.74 6.70
CA ALA A 335 5.79 -1.09 6.54
C ALA A 335 5.30 -0.90 5.09
N CYS A 336 5.69 0.18 4.39
CA CYS A 336 5.39 0.37 2.96
C CYS A 336 5.87 -0.81 2.13
N LEU A 337 7.14 -1.21 2.31
CA LEU A 337 7.73 -2.32 1.56
C LEU A 337 7.02 -3.65 1.89
N ALA A 338 6.71 -3.89 3.16
CA ALA A 338 6.02 -5.11 3.59
C ALA A 338 4.58 -5.18 3.05
N ALA A 339 3.83 -4.07 3.10
CA ALA A 339 2.50 -3.96 2.53
C ALA A 339 2.51 -4.20 1.02
N ARG A 340 3.50 -3.64 0.30
CA ARG A 340 3.65 -3.85 -1.14
C ARG A 340 3.92 -5.31 -1.48
N SER A 341 4.85 -5.95 -0.77
CA SER A 341 5.12 -7.38 -0.91
C SER A 341 3.85 -8.20 -0.66
N ALA A 342 3.13 -7.93 0.43
CA ALA A 342 1.91 -8.65 0.77
C ALA A 342 0.79 -8.48 -0.27
N ARG A 343 0.63 -7.27 -0.85
CA ARG A 343 -0.33 -7.01 -1.94
C ARG A 343 0.03 -7.81 -3.19
N THR A 344 1.32 -7.83 -3.58
CA THR A 344 1.80 -8.68 -4.69
C THR A 344 1.53 -10.16 -4.45
N LEU A 345 1.69 -10.64 -3.20
CA LEU A 345 1.41 -12.04 -2.86
C LEU A 345 -0.07 -12.38 -2.83
N LEU A 346 -0.95 -11.45 -2.46
CA LEU A 346 -2.40 -11.65 -2.57
C LEU A 346 -2.82 -11.86 -4.03
N ASP A 347 -2.28 -11.06 -4.95
CA ASP A 347 -2.54 -11.21 -6.38
C ASP A 347 -2.05 -12.58 -6.89
N ALA A 348 -0.82 -12.97 -6.54
CA ALA A 348 -0.27 -14.28 -6.88
C ALA A 348 -1.08 -15.44 -6.26
N ALA A 349 -1.55 -15.28 -5.02
CA ALA A 349 -2.38 -16.29 -4.36
C ALA A 349 -3.75 -16.47 -5.02
N ASN A 350 -4.37 -15.38 -5.49
CA ASN A 350 -5.61 -15.47 -6.27
C ASN A 350 -5.40 -16.25 -7.57
N ILE A 351 -4.33 -15.95 -8.31
CA ILE A 351 -3.99 -16.65 -9.56
C ILE A 351 -3.67 -18.12 -9.28
N SER A 352 -2.86 -18.39 -8.25
CA SER A 352 -2.50 -19.74 -7.81
C SER A 352 -3.74 -20.58 -7.46
N ALA A 353 -4.64 -20.04 -6.63
CA ALA A 353 -5.86 -20.73 -6.25
C ALA A 353 -6.81 -20.95 -7.43
N ALA A 354 -6.93 -20.00 -8.36
CA ALA A 354 -7.73 -20.15 -9.57
C ALA A 354 -7.14 -21.22 -10.52
N LEU A 355 -5.81 -21.29 -10.66
CA LEU A 355 -5.15 -22.35 -11.42
C LEU A 355 -5.37 -23.73 -10.79
N VAL A 356 -5.33 -23.83 -9.45
CA VAL A 356 -5.70 -25.05 -8.74
C VAL A 356 -7.16 -25.44 -9.03
N MET A 357 -8.08 -24.48 -9.13
CA MET A 357 -9.48 -24.75 -9.45
C MET A 357 -9.65 -25.38 -10.83
N GLU A 358 -8.93 -24.91 -11.85
CA GLU A 358 -8.88 -25.50 -13.19
C GLU A 358 -8.46 -26.97 -13.13
N GLY A 359 -7.29 -27.26 -12.53
CA GLY A 359 -6.79 -28.63 -12.40
C GLY A 359 -7.66 -29.55 -11.53
N PHE A 360 -8.28 -29.00 -10.48
CA PHE A 360 -9.16 -29.76 -9.58
C PHE A 360 -10.55 -30.01 -10.19
N ARG A 361 -10.97 -29.16 -11.14
CA ARG A 361 -12.34 -28.98 -11.63
C ARG A 361 -13.32 -28.55 -10.53
N ALA A 362 -13.02 -27.42 -9.91
CA ALA A 362 -13.76 -26.88 -8.78
C ALA A 362 -15.13 -26.29 -9.18
N ASN A 363 -16.03 -26.18 -8.21
CA ASN A 363 -17.30 -25.48 -8.27
C ASN A 363 -17.11 -23.97 -8.07
N VAL A 364 -17.42 -23.21 -9.11
CA VAL A 364 -17.28 -21.74 -9.15
C VAL A 364 -18.56 -21.00 -8.75
N SER A 365 -19.67 -21.69 -8.52
CA SER A 365 -20.95 -21.06 -8.13
C SER A 365 -20.90 -20.21 -6.85
N PRO A 366 -20.03 -20.50 -5.85
CA PRO A 366 -19.86 -19.61 -4.69
C PRO A 366 -19.35 -18.21 -5.04
N PHE A 367 -18.76 -18.01 -6.23
CA PHE A 367 -18.17 -16.73 -6.63
C PHE A 367 -19.12 -15.84 -7.40
N THR A 368 -20.35 -16.28 -7.67
CA THR A 368 -21.36 -15.43 -8.32
C THR A 368 -21.61 -14.16 -7.53
N SER A 369 -21.93 -13.05 -8.22
CA SER A 369 -22.22 -11.77 -7.55
C SER A 369 -23.36 -11.91 -6.53
N ALA A 370 -24.39 -12.70 -6.86
CA ALA A 370 -25.49 -13.00 -5.95
C ALA A 370 -25.02 -13.75 -4.70
N ALA A 371 -24.24 -14.83 -4.84
CA ALA A 371 -23.75 -15.61 -3.70
C ALA A 371 -22.81 -14.78 -2.80
N ALA A 372 -21.86 -14.06 -3.39
CA ALA A 372 -20.97 -13.18 -2.64
C ALA A 372 -21.74 -12.04 -1.94
N GLY A 373 -22.82 -11.55 -2.56
CA GLY A 373 -23.69 -10.50 -2.02
C GLY A 373 -24.63 -10.94 -0.90
N LEU A 374 -24.86 -12.25 -0.69
CA LEU A 374 -25.68 -12.73 0.43
C LEU A 374 -25.10 -12.36 1.80
N ARG A 375 -23.76 -12.25 1.88
CA ARG A 375 -23.04 -11.82 3.08
C ARG A 375 -21.74 -11.11 2.65
N PRO A 376 -21.77 -9.79 2.41
CA PRO A 376 -20.63 -9.04 1.92
C PRO A 376 -19.67 -8.68 3.07
N GLN A 377 -18.85 -9.65 3.50
CA GLN A 377 -17.76 -9.35 4.42
C GLN A 377 -16.67 -8.51 3.76
N ALA A 378 -15.85 -7.84 4.56
CA ALA A 378 -14.77 -7.00 4.07
C ALA A 378 -13.86 -7.74 3.06
N GLY A 379 -13.68 -7.14 1.87
CA GLY A 379 -12.88 -7.68 0.76
C GLY A 379 -13.48 -8.89 0.02
N GLN A 380 -14.59 -9.47 0.50
CA GLN A 380 -15.15 -10.71 -0.06
C GLN A 380 -15.74 -10.50 -1.46
N VAL A 381 -16.41 -9.38 -1.69
CA VAL A 381 -17.08 -9.09 -2.97
C VAL A 381 -16.05 -8.75 -4.05
N GLU A 382 -15.02 -7.98 -3.68
CA GLU A 382 -13.88 -7.62 -4.51
C GLU A 382 -13.11 -8.87 -4.91
N THR A 383 -12.84 -9.75 -3.94
CA THR A 383 -12.16 -11.03 -4.20
C THR A 383 -13.01 -11.95 -5.08
N ALA A 384 -14.32 -12.04 -4.84
CA ALA A 384 -15.21 -12.82 -5.71
C ALA A 384 -15.22 -12.29 -7.14
N LYS A 385 -15.16 -10.97 -7.33
CA LYS A 385 -14.98 -10.37 -8.66
C LYS A 385 -13.65 -10.80 -9.29
N ALA A 386 -12.54 -10.70 -8.57
CA ALA A 386 -11.24 -11.12 -9.07
C ALA A 386 -11.23 -12.59 -9.53
N PHE A 387 -11.86 -13.51 -8.78
CA PHE A 387 -11.96 -14.91 -9.19
C PHE A 387 -12.85 -15.10 -10.43
N ARG A 388 -13.97 -14.38 -10.56
CA ARG A 388 -14.77 -14.41 -11.79
C ARG A 388 -13.98 -13.92 -12.99
N ASP A 389 -13.22 -12.84 -12.82
CA ASP A 389 -12.39 -12.26 -13.89
C ASP A 389 -11.22 -13.19 -14.27
N LEU A 390 -10.66 -13.94 -13.31
CA LEU A 390 -9.59 -14.92 -13.57
C LEU A 390 -10.09 -16.18 -14.29
N LEU A 391 -11.31 -16.63 -13.97
CA LEU A 391 -11.91 -17.87 -14.49
C LEU A 391 -12.78 -17.63 -15.74
N ASP A 392 -12.90 -16.38 -16.18
CA ASP A 392 -13.69 -16.04 -17.36
C ASP A 392 -13.20 -16.80 -18.61
N GLY A 393 -14.14 -17.35 -19.37
CA GLY A 393 -13.87 -18.21 -20.52
C GLY A 393 -13.45 -19.66 -20.19
N SER A 394 -13.35 -20.06 -18.92
CA SER A 394 -13.08 -21.46 -18.54
C SER A 394 -14.27 -22.38 -18.83
N ALA A 395 -14.00 -23.66 -19.15
CA ALA A 395 -15.02 -24.69 -19.19
C ALA A 395 -15.72 -24.88 -17.82
N LEU A 396 -15.07 -24.51 -16.71
CA LEU A 396 -15.66 -24.55 -15.36
C LEU A 396 -16.87 -23.64 -15.18
N MET A 397 -17.04 -22.64 -16.06
CA MET A 397 -18.18 -21.74 -16.02
C MET A 397 -19.48 -22.41 -16.52
N GLN A 398 -19.40 -23.60 -17.11
CA GLN A 398 -20.57 -24.35 -17.59
C GLN A 398 -21.28 -25.08 -16.44
N ASP A 399 -22.61 -25.12 -16.50
CA ASP A 399 -23.41 -25.86 -15.53
C ASP A 399 -23.05 -27.35 -15.51
N GLY A 400 -22.73 -27.86 -14.32
CA GLY A 400 -22.35 -29.26 -14.13
C GLY A 400 -20.88 -29.59 -14.44
N ALA A 401 -20.05 -28.62 -14.84
CA ALA A 401 -18.63 -28.85 -15.10
C ALA A 401 -17.83 -29.22 -13.83
N ALA A 402 -18.29 -28.76 -12.67
CA ALA A 402 -17.65 -29.02 -11.39
C ALA A 402 -17.67 -30.51 -11.03
N ARG A 403 -16.53 -31.01 -10.54
CA ARG A 403 -16.40 -32.40 -10.09
C ARG A 403 -17.35 -32.74 -8.93
N ARG A 404 -17.63 -31.75 -8.08
CA ARG A 404 -18.35 -31.92 -6.82
C ARG A 404 -19.38 -30.82 -6.65
N LEU A 405 -20.48 -31.16 -5.99
CA LEU A 405 -21.46 -30.17 -5.54
C LEU A 405 -20.86 -29.22 -4.50
N GLN A 406 -20.05 -29.74 -3.59
CA GLN A 406 -19.31 -28.94 -2.61
C GLN A 406 -17.84 -29.33 -2.62
N ASP A 407 -17.00 -28.32 -2.82
CA ASP A 407 -15.56 -28.50 -2.72
C ASP A 407 -15.07 -28.44 -1.27
N PRO A 408 -13.84 -28.95 -1.02
CA PRO A 408 -13.10 -28.66 0.19
C PRO A 408 -13.12 -27.17 0.55
N ILE A 409 -13.10 -26.88 1.84
CA ILE A 409 -13.24 -25.51 2.37
C ILE A 409 -12.16 -24.58 1.83
N SER A 410 -10.92 -25.05 1.63
CA SER A 410 -9.82 -24.24 1.09
C SER A 410 -10.01 -23.76 -0.36
N LEU A 411 -10.96 -24.34 -1.10
CA LEU A 411 -11.41 -23.88 -2.43
C LEU A 411 -12.72 -23.10 -2.32
N ARG A 412 -13.71 -23.68 -1.63
CA ARG A 412 -15.06 -23.10 -1.53
C ARG A 412 -15.11 -21.79 -0.75
N SER A 413 -14.23 -21.62 0.23
CA SER A 413 -14.15 -20.43 1.09
C SER A 413 -13.05 -19.45 0.69
N VAL A 414 -12.46 -19.60 -0.50
CA VAL A 414 -11.29 -18.79 -0.89
C VAL A 414 -11.59 -17.29 -0.90
N ILE A 415 -12.81 -16.89 -1.31
CA ILE A 415 -13.19 -15.48 -1.40
C ILE A 415 -13.33 -14.84 -0.01
N GLN A 416 -13.65 -15.63 1.01
CA GLN A 416 -13.71 -15.19 2.40
C GLN A 416 -12.29 -15.06 2.97
N THR A 417 -11.44 -16.07 2.78
CA THR A 417 -10.07 -16.06 3.30
C THR A 417 -9.23 -14.98 2.63
N HIS A 418 -9.20 -14.92 1.29
CA HIS A 418 -8.42 -13.92 0.55
C HIS A 418 -9.05 -12.52 0.68
N GLY A 419 -10.38 -12.42 0.82
CA GLY A 419 -11.06 -11.16 1.13
C GLY A 419 -10.64 -10.56 2.48
N ALA A 420 -10.45 -11.40 3.51
CA ALA A 420 -9.94 -10.95 4.80
C ALA A 420 -8.51 -10.39 4.71
N VAL A 421 -7.65 -10.97 3.85
CA VAL A 421 -6.31 -10.43 3.57
C VAL A 421 -6.41 -9.08 2.85
N HIS A 422 -7.28 -8.97 1.84
CA HIS A 422 -7.53 -7.71 1.13
C HIS A 422 -7.91 -6.60 2.12
N ALA A 423 -8.88 -6.87 3.00
CA ALA A 423 -9.34 -5.91 4.00
C ALA A 423 -8.25 -5.54 5.01
N ALA A 424 -7.44 -6.51 5.45
CA ALA A 424 -6.31 -6.24 6.34
C ALA A 424 -5.25 -5.33 5.69
N LEU A 425 -4.98 -5.54 4.39
CA LEU A 425 -4.08 -4.68 3.63
C LEU A 425 -4.63 -3.27 3.49
N ASP A 426 -5.92 -3.08 3.23
CA ASP A 426 -6.51 -1.74 3.14
C ASP A 426 -6.36 -0.97 4.46
N VAL A 427 -6.54 -1.66 5.60
CA VAL A 427 -6.31 -1.09 6.93
C VAL A 427 -4.84 -0.74 7.15
N LEU A 428 -3.92 -1.62 6.74
CA LEU A 428 -2.48 -1.38 6.84
C LEU A 428 -2.04 -0.20 5.97
N GLU A 429 -2.51 -0.12 4.73
CA GLU A 429 -2.20 0.97 3.81
C GLU A 429 -2.73 2.31 4.32
N ALA A 430 -3.93 2.34 4.91
CA ALA A 430 -4.46 3.53 5.57
C ALA A 430 -3.63 3.94 6.81
N ALA A 431 -3.15 2.98 7.59
CA ALA A 431 -2.24 3.26 8.71
C ALA A 431 -0.90 3.83 8.21
N ILE A 432 -0.35 3.27 7.14
CA ILE A 432 0.90 3.73 6.52
C ILE A 432 0.75 5.15 5.96
N ASP A 433 -0.37 5.47 5.32
CA ASP A 433 -0.61 6.78 4.70
C ASP A 433 -0.44 7.92 5.72
N VAL A 434 -0.98 7.76 6.92
CA VAL A 434 -0.78 8.71 8.02
C VAL A 434 0.71 8.89 8.32
N GLU A 435 1.42 7.79 8.48
CA GLU A 435 2.80 7.78 8.96
C GLU A 435 3.80 8.35 7.94
N ILE A 436 3.57 8.16 6.63
CA ILE A 436 4.47 8.70 5.59
C ILE A 436 4.19 10.15 5.20
N ASN A 437 3.01 10.67 5.56
CA ASN A 437 2.53 11.99 5.15
C ASN A 437 2.31 12.98 6.29
N HIS A 438 2.72 12.68 7.52
CA HIS A 438 2.55 13.59 8.67
C HIS A 438 3.81 13.64 9.54
N ALA A 439 3.99 14.72 10.30
CA ALA A 439 5.18 14.90 11.13
C ALA A 439 5.12 14.03 12.42
N PRO A 440 6.06 13.07 12.60
CA PRO A 440 6.15 12.25 13.81
C PRO A 440 6.96 12.93 14.92
N ASP A 441 7.39 14.17 14.71
CA ASP A 441 8.43 14.83 15.50
C ASP A 441 8.00 15.21 16.92
N ASN A 442 8.94 15.06 17.86
CA ASN A 442 8.88 15.68 19.18
C ASN A 442 10.18 16.47 19.47
N PRO A 443 10.08 17.76 19.85
CA PRO A 443 8.86 18.56 19.91
C PRO A 443 8.43 19.07 18.53
N ALA A 444 7.14 19.37 18.36
CA ALA A 444 6.57 19.92 17.12
C ALA A 444 6.45 21.45 17.17
N VAL A 445 6.46 22.11 16.01
CA VAL A 445 6.27 23.55 15.85
C VAL A 445 4.84 23.86 15.41
N LEU A 446 4.06 24.50 16.28
CA LEU A 446 2.74 25.02 15.98
C LEU A 446 2.87 26.47 15.50
N LEU A 447 2.94 26.66 14.19
CA LEU A 447 3.19 27.98 13.58
C LEU A 447 2.11 29.01 13.96
N ALA A 448 0.83 28.64 13.92
CA ALA A 448 -0.28 29.53 14.21
C ALA A 448 -0.31 30.02 15.67
N GLU A 449 0.19 29.19 16.58
CA GLU A 449 0.33 29.53 18.00
C GLU A 449 1.69 30.12 18.34
N ASP A 450 2.60 30.14 17.37
CA ASP A 450 3.97 30.60 17.55
C ASP A 450 4.72 29.85 18.68
N ARG A 451 4.48 28.54 18.78
CA ARG A 451 4.92 27.69 19.90
C ARG A 451 5.61 26.40 19.48
N ILE A 452 6.51 25.94 20.35
CA ILE A 452 7.08 24.58 20.32
C ILE A 452 6.42 23.75 21.43
N VAL A 453 5.87 22.59 21.08
CA VAL A 453 5.10 21.74 21.99
C VAL A 453 5.64 20.31 22.01
N SER A 454 5.61 19.69 23.19
CA SER A 454 5.91 18.26 23.34
C SER A 454 4.78 17.42 22.74
N THR A 455 5.13 16.36 22.03
CA THR A 455 4.17 15.42 21.42
C THR A 455 4.63 13.97 21.64
N GLY A 456 3.73 13.02 21.40
CA GLY A 456 4.04 11.58 21.33
C GLY A 456 3.97 11.02 19.91
N ASN A 457 4.05 11.88 18.88
CA ASN A 457 3.74 11.51 17.49
C ASN A 457 4.72 10.49 16.88
N TYR A 458 5.87 10.25 17.51
CA TYR A 458 6.86 9.26 17.11
C TYR A 458 6.47 7.82 17.50
N HIS A 459 5.38 7.65 18.25
CA HIS A 459 4.89 6.36 18.72
C HIS A 459 3.81 5.81 17.78
N THR A 460 4.00 4.59 17.27
CA THR A 460 3.22 4.03 16.14
C THR A 460 2.38 2.78 16.51
N PRO A 461 1.52 2.82 17.54
CA PRO A 461 0.86 1.61 18.06
C PRO A 461 -0.18 1.04 17.09
N TRP A 462 -0.82 1.90 16.29
CA TRP A 462 -1.79 1.45 15.29
C TRP A 462 -1.12 0.76 14.11
N LEU A 463 -0.02 1.33 13.59
CA LEU A 463 0.77 0.72 12.52
C LEU A 463 1.26 -0.68 12.91
N SER A 464 1.79 -0.85 14.13
CA SER A 464 2.22 -2.16 14.64
C SER A 464 1.09 -3.19 14.64
N GLN A 465 -0.11 -2.79 15.08
CA GLN A 465 -1.26 -3.69 15.13
C GLN A 465 -1.77 -4.06 13.73
N ALA A 466 -1.79 -3.11 12.80
CA ALA A 466 -2.20 -3.36 11.42
C ALA A 466 -1.24 -4.36 10.72
N LEU A 467 0.06 -4.26 10.99
CA LEU A 467 1.07 -5.22 10.52
C LEU A 467 0.80 -6.63 11.07
N ASP A 468 0.57 -6.77 12.38
CA ASP A 468 0.29 -8.07 13.00
C ASP A 468 -1.03 -8.70 12.52
N VAL A 469 -2.08 -7.89 12.29
CA VAL A 469 -3.34 -8.36 11.69
C VAL A 469 -3.10 -8.88 10.27
N THR A 470 -2.33 -8.14 9.47
CA THR A 470 -1.98 -8.54 8.10
C THR A 470 -1.20 -9.87 8.11
N ALA A 471 -0.19 -10.01 8.97
CA ALA A 471 0.57 -11.25 9.11
C ALA A 471 -0.33 -12.46 9.46
N ARG A 472 -1.29 -12.28 10.39
CA ARG A 472 -2.23 -13.34 10.76
C ARG A 472 -3.17 -13.74 9.61
N THR A 473 -3.70 -12.78 8.85
CA THR A 473 -4.58 -13.11 7.72
C THR A 473 -3.84 -13.85 6.61
N LEU A 474 -2.59 -13.46 6.32
CA LEU A 474 -1.72 -14.19 5.38
C LEU A 474 -1.41 -15.61 5.85
N ALA A 475 -1.25 -15.85 7.15
CA ALA A 475 -1.07 -17.19 7.68
C ALA A 475 -2.30 -18.09 7.44
N VAL A 476 -3.52 -17.56 7.56
CA VAL A 476 -4.74 -18.31 7.23
C VAL A 476 -4.76 -18.67 5.74
N LEU A 477 -4.43 -17.72 4.86
CA LEU A 477 -4.29 -17.96 3.42
C LEU A 477 -3.24 -19.05 3.12
N ALA A 478 -2.08 -18.99 3.76
CA ALA A 478 -1.02 -19.99 3.61
C ALA A 478 -1.50 -21.41 4.01
N ASN A 479 -2.26 -21.51 5.10
CA ASN A 479 -2.83 -22.80 5.52
C ASN A 479 -3.81 -23.38 4.49
N ASP A 480 -4.61 -22.52 3.85
CA ASP A 480 -5.52 -22.94 2.79
C ASP A 480 -4.75 -23.37 1.53
N ALA A 481 -3.65 -22.69 1.18
CA ALA A 481 -2.77 -23.09 0.08
C ALA A 481 -2.15 -24.47 0.30
N VAL A 482 -1.61 -24.74 1.50
CA VAL A 482 -1.12 -26.07 1.89
C VAL A 482 -2.22 -27.12 1.72
N SER A 483 -3.43 -26.81 2.21
CA SER A 483 -4.57 -27.71 2.07
C SER A 483 -4.88 -28.01 0.60
N ARG A 484 -4.85 -27.00 -0.29
CA ARG A 484 -5.08 -27.15 -1.73
C ARG A 484 -4.02 -28.04 -2.40
N ILE A 485 -2.74 -27.86 -2.09
CA ILE A 485 -1.65 -28.74 -2.56
C ILE A 485 -1.93 -30.19 -2.17
N HIS A 486 -2.26 -30.46 -0.90
CA HIS A 486 -2.59 -31.81 -0.42
C HIS A 486 -3.81 -32.40 -1.13
N ARG A 487 -4.86 -31.61 -1.41
CA ARG A 487 -6.03 -32.08 -2.15
C ARG A 487 -5.69 -32.48 -3.57
N LEU A 488 -4.82 -31.75 -4.26
CA LEU A 488 -4.34 -32.11 -5.59
C LEU A 488 -3.57 -33.43 -5.58
N CYS A 489 -2.69 -33.63 -4.58
CA CYS A 489 -1.88 -34.85 -4.44
C CYS A 489 -2.67 -36.11 -4.03
N THR A 490 -3.94 -35.99 -3.63
CA THR A 490 -4.75 -37.11 -3.15
C THR A 490 -5.76 -37.55 -4.22
N SER A 491 -5.60 -38.74 -4.80
CA SER A 491 -6.44 -39.22 -5.91
C SER A 491 -7.93 -39.28 -5.61
N GLU A 492 -8.33 -39.67 -4.40
CA GLU A 492 -9.75 -39.69 -4.01
C GLU A 492 -10.35 -38.28 -3.93
N MET A 493 -9.49 -37.27 -3.78
CA MET A 493 -9.90 -35.86 -3.70
C MET A 493 -9.87 -35.21 -5.09
N SER A 494 -8.73 -35.29 -5.78
CA SER A 494 -8.51 -34.63 -7.06
C SER A 494 -8.95 -35.46 -8.26
N GLY A 495 -9.21 -36.77 -8.11
CA GLY A 495 -9.37 -37.73 -9.20
C GLY A 495 -8.30 -37.63 -10.29
N LEU A 496 -7.10 -37.20 -9.91
CA LEU A 496 -5.88 -37.22 -10.71
C LEU A 496 -5.00 -38.36 -10.21
N ALA A 497 -3.92 -38.62 -10.95
CA ALA A 497 -2.92 -39.59 -10.54
C ALA A 497 -2.34 -39.23 -9.15
N PRO A 498 -2.06 -40.23 -8.30
CA PRO A 498 -1.61 -40.00 -6.93
C PRO A 498 -0.31 -39.17 -6.94
N LEU A 499 -0.20 -38.22 -6.00
CA LEU A 499 0.96 -37.35 -5.88
C LEU A 499 1.30 -36.58 -7.18
N LEU A 500 0.30 -36.36 -8.05
CA LEU A 500 0.44 -35.65 -9.33
C LEU A 500 1.54 -36.20 -10.25
N SER A 501 1.82 -37.50 -10.15
CA SER A 501 2.84 -38.20 -10.97
C SER A 501 2.30 -39.52 -11.51
N SER A 502 3.11 -40.22 -12.31
CA SER A 502 2.74 -41.50 -12.91
C SER A 502 2.31 -42.52 -11.85
N ALA A 503 1.42 -43.45 -12.22
CA ALA A 503 0.97 -44.51 -11.33
C ALA A 503 2.05 -45.57 -11.03
N ALA A 504 3.29 -45.37 -11.50
CA ALA A 504 4.40 -46.28 -11.25
C ALA A 504 4.86 -46.18 -9.79
N THR A 505 5.12 -47.33 -9.18
CA THR A 505 5.46 -47.42 -7.75
C THR A 505 6.91 -47.03 -7.42
N ASP A 506 7.73 -46.79 -8.44
CA ASP A 506 9.14 -46.42 -8.34
C ASP A 506 9.40 -44.91 -8.44
N ARG A 507 8.34 -44.09 -8.54
CA ARG A 507 8.41 -42.63 -8.56
C ARG A 507 7.71 -42.03 -7.34
N ALA A 508 8.29 -40.95 -6.81
CA ALA A 508 7.80 -40.26 -5.63
C ALA A 508 6.88 -39.06 -5.98
N GLY A 509 7.04 -38.47 -7.16
CA GLY A 509 6.21 -37.35 -7.62
C GLY A 509 6.25 -36.15 -6.65
N PHE A 510 5.09 -35.57 -6.35
CA PHE A 510 4.98 -34.46 -5.40
C PHE A 510 5.08 -34.88 -3.93
N GLY A 511 5.13 -36.19 -3.62
CA GLY A 511 5.17 -36.69 -2.24
C GLY A 511 6.27 -36.07 -1.37
N PRO A 512 7.53 -36.07 -1.81
CA PRO A 512 8.62 -35.40 -1.09
C PRO A 512 8.47 -33.89 -0.98
N LEU A 513 7.81 -33.23 -1.94
CA LEU A 513 7.61 -31.77 -1.97
C LEU A 513 6.62 -31.28 -0.92
N LEU A 514 5.79 -32.17 -0.37
CA LEU A 514 4.92 -31.83 0.75
C LEU A 514 5.71 -31.49 2.03
N LYS A 515 6.94 -32.00 2.19
CA LYS A 515 7.78 -31.69 3.37
C LYS A 515 8.20 -30.22 3.43
N PRO A 516 8.80 -29.62 2.38
CA PRO A 516 9.09 -28.19 2.40
C PRO A 516 7.81 -27.33 2.48
N VAL A 517 6.70 -27.75 1.85
CA VAL A 517 5.40 -27.07 2.00
C VAL A 517 4.96 -26.99 3.47
N GLU A 518 5.06 -28.10 4.21
CA GLU A 518 4.75 -28.15 5.64
C GLU A 518 5.73 -27.34 6.50
N ALA A 519 7.01 -27.34 6.15
CA ALA A 519 8.02 -26.53 6.83
C ALA A 519 7.77 -25.02 6.65
N LEU A 520 7.44 -24.59 5.44
CA LEU A 520 7.07 -23.19 5.14
C LEU A 520 5.83 -22.76 5.94
N ARG A 521 4.82 -23.63 6.05
CA ARG A 521 3.64 -23.38 6.90
C ARG A 521 4.03 -23.12 8.35
N ALA A 522 4.90 -23.96 8.92
CA ALA A 522 5.35 -23.80 10.30
C ALA A 522 6.09 -22.47 10.52
N ASN A 523 6.95 -22.07 9.57
CA ASN A 523 7.65 -20.79 9.62
C ASN A 523 6.68 -19.59 9.52
N ILE A 524 5.72 -19.64 8.60
CA ILE A 524 4.69 -18.61 8.44
C ILE A 524 3.88 -18.44 9.72
N PHE A 525 3.45 -19.55 10.35
CA PHE A 525 2.71 -19.50 11.61
C PHE A 525 3.54 -18.93 12.75
N HIS A 526 4.82 -19.28 12.82
CA HIS A 526 5.73 -18.71 13.81
C HIS A 526 5.84 -17.18 13.65
N LEU A 527 6.06 -16.71 12.42
CA LEU A 527 6.21 -15.29 12.09
C LEU A 527 4.90 -14.49 12.29
N ALA A 528 3.74 -15.14 12.14
CA ALA A 528 2.42 -14.53 12.32
C ALA A 528 2.00 -14.33 13.79
N ASN A 529 2.75 -14.85 14.76
CA ASN A 529 2.51 -14.52 16.17
C ASN A 529 2.65 -13.01 16.37
N PRO A 530 1.81 -12.32 17.16
CA PRO A 530 1.92 -10.88 17.37
C PRO A 530 3.26 -10.48 17.99
N VAL A 531 3.69 -9.25 17.77
CA VAL A 531 4.82 -8.69 18.53
C VAL A 531 4.40 -8.46 19.99
N PRO A 532 5.24 -8.78 20.99
CA PRO A 532 4.87 -8.61 22.40
C PRO A 532 4.57 -7.15 22.75
N VAL A 533 3.49 -6.93 23.50
CA VAL A 533 3.19 -5.65 24.14
C VAL A 533 3.73 -5.72 25.57
N VAL A 534 4.91 -5.12 25.78
CA VAL A 534 5.62 -5.13 27.07
C VAL A 534 6.07 -3.72 27.45
N PRO A 535 6.11 -3.38 28.75
CA PRO A 535 6.64 -2.10 29.20
C PRO A 535 8.13 -1.98 28.84
N SER A 536 8.56 -0.76 28.58
CA SER A 536 9.96 -0.42 28.40
C SER A 536 10.50 0.18 29.71
N PHE A 537 11.81 0.08 29.94
CA PHE A 537 12.47 0.67 31.11
C PHE A 537 13.61 1.61 30.69
N ASN A 538 13.57 2.08 29.44
CA ASN A 538 14.57 2.98 28.89
C ASN A 538 14.48 4.37 29.54
N ALA A 539 15.59 5.09 29.52
CA ALA A 539 15.72 6.41 30.15
C ALA A 539 15.20 6.46 31.60
N VAL A 540 15.51 5.43 32.41
CA VAL A 540 15.11 5.32 33.82
C VAL A 540 13.58 5.38 33.99
N GLY A 541 12.84 4.78 33.05
CA GLY A 541 11.37 4.71 33.06
C GLY A 541 10.67 5.95 32.50
N VAL A 542 11.40 6.89 31.89
CA VAL A 542 10.77 7.98 31.11
C VAL A 542 10.25 7.46 29.77
N GLU A 543 11.00 6.55 29.13
CA GLU A 543 10.58 5.84 27.92
C GLU A 543 10.03 4.48 28.34
N ASP A 544 8.79 4.48 28.85
CA ASP A 544 8.14 3.32 29.47
C ASP A 544 7.23 2.50 28.54
N ALA A 545 7.08 2.92 27.27
CA ALA A 545 6.29 2.26 26.26
C ALA A 545 7.06 2.06 24.95
N ALA A 546 6.87 0.90 24.30
CA ALA A 546 7.48 0.55 23.03
C ALA A 546 6.47 -0.22 22.16
N THR A 547 6.43 0.09 20.86
CA THR A 547 5.56 -0.62 19.91
C THR A 547 6.27 -1.77 19.23
N PHE A 548 7.60 -1.70 19.14
CA PHE A 548 8.42 -2.61 18.35
C PHE A 548 7.96 -2.73 16.88
N THR A 549 7.40 -1.65 16.33
CA THR A 549 6.89 -1.60 14.94
C THR A 549 7.90 -2.09 13.89
N PRO A 550 9.21 -1.76 13.95
CA PRO A 550 10.19 -2.32 13.01
C PRO A 550 10.27 -3.85 13.04
N LEU A 551 10.08 -4.47 14.21
CA LEU A 551 10.04 -5.92 14.33
C LEU A 551 8.77 -6.49 13.68
N ALA A 552 7.61 -5.85 13.86
CA ALA A 552 6.37 -6.24 13.19
C ALA A 552 6.51 -6.18 11.65
N ALA A 553 7.10 -5.10 11.13
CA ALA A 553 7.34 -4.92 9.69
C ALA A 553 8.34 -5.95 9.15
N SER A 554 9.45 -6.18 9.86
CA SER A 554 10.45 -7.18 9.51
C SER A 554 9.87 -8.60 9.47
N LYS A 555 9.06 -8.96 10.47
CA LYS A 555 8.37 -10.27 10.51
C LYS A 555 7.40 -10.44 9.35
N LEU A 556 6.63 -9.40 9.01
CA LEU A 556 5.72 -9.45 7.86
C LEU A 556 6.51 -9.64 6.55
N MET A 557 7.64 -8.95 6.39
CA MET A 557 8.50 -9.13 5.21
C MET A 557 9.06 -10.56 5.11
N GLN A 558 9.57 -11.10 6.22
CA GLN A 558 10.04 -12.50 6.27
C GLN A 558 8.90 -13.49 6.00
N LEU A 559 7.70 -13.22 6.50
CA LEU A 559 6.52 -14.05 6.23
C LEU A 559 6.17 -14.03 4.74
N CYS A 560 6.24 -12.85 4.10
CA CYS A 560 6.02 -12.71 2.67
C CYS A 560 7.02 -13.55 1.86
N GLU A 561 8.29 -13.59 2.24
CA GLU A 561 9.29 -14.45 1.61
C GLU A 561 8.94 -15.95 1.76
N GLN A 562 8.55 -16.41 2.95
CA GLN A 562 8.13 -17.81 3.14
C GLN A 562 6.87 -18.14 2.32
N LEU A 563 5.92 -17.20 2.26
CA LEU A 563 4.69 -17.36 1.49
C LEU A 563 4.97 -17.40 -0.02
N SER A 564 5.96 -16.67 -0.54
CA SER A 564 6.28 -16.71 -1.97
C SER A 564 6.73 -18.09 -2.42
N TYR A 565 7.57 -18.78 -1.64
CA TYR A 565 7.95 -20.16 -1.90
C TYR A 565 6.77 -21.12 -1.80
N LEU A 566 5.88 -20.91 -0.82
CA LEU A 566 4.69 -21.75 -0.68
C LEU A 566 3.74 -21.61 -1.89
N LEU A 567 3.52 -20.38 -2.34
CA LEU A 567 2.72 -20.11 -3.55
C LEU A 567 3.41 -20.66 -4.80
N ALA A 568 4.74 -20.65 -4.89
CA ALA A 568 5.45 -21.31 -5.98
C ALA A 568 5.19 -22.82 -6.01
N TYR A 569 5.22 -23.51 -4.86
CA TYR A 569 4.81 -24.92 -4.80
C TYR A 569 3.36 -25.13 -5.22
N GLU A 570 2.45 -24.25 -4.82
CA GLU A 570 1.04 -24.33 -5.22
C GLU A 570 0.84 -24.12 -6.72
N LEU A 571 1.54 -23.14 -7.32
CA LEU A 571 1.54 -22.90 -8.75
C LEU A 571 2.06 -24.11 -9.54
N LEU A 572 3.16 -24.73 -9.09
CA LEU A 572 3.69 -25.95 -9.70
C LEU A 572 2.69 -27.12 -9.61
N ALA A 573 2.05 -27.30 -8.44
CA ALA A 573 1.04 -28.33 -8.25
C ALA A 573 -0.20 -28.07 -9.11
N GLY A 574 -0.66 -26.81 -9.18
CA GLY A 574 -1.78 -26.39 -10.03
C GLY A 574 -1.49 -26.60 -11.52
N ALA A 575 -0.30 -26.23 -11.99
CA ALA A 575 0.09 -26.45 -13.38
C ALA A 575 0.20 -27.94 -13.72
N GLN A 576 0.77 -28.75 -12.83
CA GLN A 576 0.82 -30.21 -12.98
C GLN A 576 -0.57 -30.83 -12.99
N ALA A 577 -1.45 -30.36 -12.11
CA ALA A 577 -2.83 -30.82 -12.06
C ALA A 577 -3.60 -30.46 -13.34
N LEU A 578 -3.36 -29.27 -13.90
CA LEU A 578 -3.97 -28.84 -15.15
C LEU A 578 -3.53 -29.72 -16.33
N ASP A 579 -2.24 -30.04 -16.43
CA ASP A 579 -1.72 -30.94 -17.47
C ASP A 579 -2.32 -32.34 -17.38
N LEU A 580 -2.46 -32.86 -16.16
CA LEU A 580 -3.05 -34.19 -15.92
C LEU A 580 -4.56 -34.21 -16.16
N ALA A 581 -5.25 -33.12 -15.83
CA ALA A 581 -6.69 -33.00 -15.99
C ALA A 581 -7.08 -32.83 -17.46
N ALA A 582 -6.25 -32.12 -18.25
CA ALA A 582 -6.46 -31.81 -19.66
C ALA A 582 -7.92 -31.41 -19.99
N PRO A 583 -8.46 -30.36 -19.34
CA PRO A 583 -9.85 -29.96 -19.54
C PRO A 583 -10.09 -29.42 -20.95
N ASP A 584 -11.35 -29.48 -21.40
CA ASP A 584 -11.76 -29.05 -22.75
C ASP A 584 -11.56 -27.54 -23.00
N GLY A 585 -11.41 -26.74 -21.94
CA GLY A 585 -11.12 -25.31 -22.04
C GLY A 585 -10.65 -24.73 -20.71
N VAL A 586 -9.62 -23.89 -20.76
CA VAL A 586 -9.02 -23.19 -19.62
C VAL A 586 -9.24 -21.70 -19.82
N ALA A 587 -9.49 -20.95 -18.74
CA ALA A 587 -9.57 -19.50 -18.84
C ALA A 587 -8.29 -18.93 -19.49
N PRO A 588 -8.38 -17.99 -20.46
CA PRO A 588 -7.21 -17.48 -21.18
C PRO A 588 -6.12 -16.91 -20.27
N ARG A 589 -6.54 -16.26 -19.17
CA ARG A 589 -5.67 -15.72 -18.13
C ARG A 589 -4.86 -16.80 -17.41
N LEU A 590 -5.50 -17.93 -17.10
CA LEU A 590 -4.86 -19.05 -16.41
C LEU A 590 -4.03 -19.92 -17.37
N ALA A 591 -4.40 -19.97 -18.65
CA ALA A 591 -3.56 -20.58 -19.68
C ALA A 591 -2.23 -19.84 -19.86
N GLU A 592 -2.24 -18.50 -19.81
CA GLU A 592 -1.00 -17.71 -19.83
C GLU A 592 -0.17 -17.89 -18.54
N ALA A 593 -0.83 -17.95 -17.37
CA ALA A 593 -0.15 -18.29 -16.11
C ALA A 593 0.53 -19.68 -16.19
N HIS A 594 -0.20 -20.69 -16.67
CA HIS A 594 0.32 -22.05 -16.87
C HIS A 594 1.54 -22.08 -17.79
N LYS A 595 1.46 -21.38 -18.93
CA LYS A 595 2.57 -21.27 -19.89
C LYS A 595 3.83 -20.65 -19.26
N GLN A 596 3.69 -19.60 -18.46
CA GLN A 596 4.81 -18.98 -17.75
C GLN A 596 5.43 -19.93 -16.72
N ILE A 597 4.61 -20.66 -15.97
CA ILE A 597 5.09 -21.68 -15.04
C ILE A 597 5.86 -22.76 -15.81
N ARG A 598 5.34 -23.21 -16.95
CA ARG A 598 5.97 -24.24 -17.79
C ARG A 598 7.24 -23.79 -18.48
N ALA A 599 7.44 -22.48 -18.66
CA ALA A 599 8.71 -21.92 -19.12
C ALA A 599 9.83 -22.05 -18.06
N LEU A 600 9.48 -22.10 -16.77
CA LEU A 600 10.44 -22.22 -15.66
C LEU A 600 10.52 -23.63 -15.08
N SER A 601 9.46 -24.42 -15.20
CA SER A 601 9.35 -25.76 -14.63
C SER A 601 8.63 -26.71 -15.59
N ALA A 602 9.38 -27.66 -16.16
CA ALA A 602 8.84 -28.69 -17.03
C ALA A 602 7.88 -29.63 -16.27
N PHE A 603 6.93 -30.22 -16.99
CA PHE A 603 6.06 -31.28 -16.48
C PHE A 603 6.88 -32.36 -15.75
N LEU A 604 6.40 -32.79 -14.58
CA LEU A 604 7.09 -33.80 -13.78
C LEU A 604 6.58 -35.20 -14.14
N ASP A 605 7.21 -35.83 -15.13
CA ASP A 605 6.93 -37.21 -15.55
C ASP A 605 7.84 -38.24 -14.85
N ASP A 606 9.07 -37.85 -14.52
CA ASP A 606 10.06 -38.62 -13.76
C ASP A 606 10.66 -37.81 -12.60
N ASP A 607 11.11 -38.50 -11.56
CA ASP A 607 11.63 -37.85 -10.36
C ASP A 607 12.92 -37.09 -10.64
N ARG A 608 12.95 -35.81 -10.25
CA ARG A 608 14.13 -34.95 -10.38
C ARG A 608 14.14 -33.86 -9.31
N PRO A 609 15.30 -33.24 -9.03
CA PRO A 609 15.35 -32.08 -8.14
C PRO A 609 14.58 -30.89 -8.73
N VAL A 610 13.55 -30.41 -8.02
CA VAL A 610 12.72 -29.26 -8.43
C VAL A 610 13.01 -27.97 -7.64
N GLY A 611 13.91 -28.01 -6.65
CA GLY A 611 14.15 -26.88 -5.74
C GLY A 611 14.52 -25.57 -6.47
N ARG A 612 15.37 -25.64 -7.50
CA ARG A 612 15.74 -24.46 -8.30
C ARG A 612 14.58 -23.88 -9.10
N GLU A 613 13.64 -24.73 -9.52
CA GLU A 613 12.45 -24.28 -10.27
C GLU A 613 11.46 -23.59 -9.34
N VAL A 614 11.32 -24.09 -8.12
CA VAL A 614 10.54 -23.42 -7.06
C VAL A 614 11.12 -22.04 -6.77
N GLU A 615 12.45 -21.93 -6.61
CA GLU A 615 13.14 -20.65 -6.40
C GLU A 615 12.92 -19.68 -7.58
N ALA A 616 13.02 -20.17 -8.82
CA ALA A 616 12.78 -19.37 -10.02
C ALA A 616 11.32 -18.88 -10.11
N VAL A 617 10.34 -19.76 -9.88
CA VAL A 617 8.91 -19.39 -9.86
C VAL A 617 8.63 -18.38 -8.73
N ALA A 618 9.17 -18.60 -7.54
CA ALA A 618 8.99 -17.70 -6.40
C ALA A 618 9.58 -16.31 -6.68
N CYS A 619 10.76 -16.24 -7.30
CA CYS A 619 11.41 -14.98 -7.64
C CYS A 619 10.68 -14.25 -8.77
N GLU A 620 10.57 -14.89 -9.95
CA GLU A 620 10.15 -14.24 -11.18
C GLU A 620 8.64 -14.01 -11.26
N LEU A 621 7.86 -15.04 -10.92
CA LEU A 621 6.41 -15.03 -11.08
C LEU A 621 5.71 -14.42 -9.85
N VAL A 622 6.22 -14.73 -8.65
CA VAL A 622 5.57 -14.32 -7.40
C VAL A 622 6.12 -12.99 -6.86
N LEU A 623 7.38 -12.93 -6.42
CA LEU A 623 7.95 -11.74 -5.75
C LEU A 623 8.07 -10.52 -6.67
N MET A 624 8.54 -10.70 -7.91
CA MET A 624 8.69 -9.60 -8.88
C MET A 624 7.35 -9.19 -9.55
N GLY A 625 6.26 -9.87 -9.18
CA GLY A 625 4.93 -9.66 -9.72
C GLY A 625 4.81 -10.00 -11.20
N GLY A 626 5.73 -10.80 -11.76
CA GLY A 626 5.73 -11.17 -13.18
C GLY A 626 4.42 -11.82 -13.61
N LEU A 627 3.86 -12.67 -12.74
CA LEU A 627 2.59 -13.35 -12.97
C LEU A 627 1.42 -12.37 -13.08
N ALA A 628 1.20 -11.56 -12.05
CA ALA A 628 0.10 -10.61 -12.00
C ALA A 628 0.17 -9.57 -13.13
N LYS A 629 1.37 -9.07 -13.45
CA LYS A 629 1.59 -8.12 -14.55
C LYS A 629 1.17 -8.63 -15.92
N GLN A 630 1.19 -9.94 -16.16
CA GLN A 630 0.80 -10.51 -17.45
C GLN A 630 -0.63 -11.03 -17.45
N VAL A 631 -1.09 -11.59 -16.33
CA VAL A 631 -2.43 -12.17 -16.19
C VAL A 631 -3.52 -11.10 -16.12
N TYR A 632 -3.23 -9.93 -15.55
CA TYR A 632 -4.17 -8.82 -15.45
C TYR A 632 -4.00 -7.75 -16.56
N ARG A 633 -3.09 -7.96 -17.51
CA ARG A 633 -3.08 -7.19 -18.78
C ARG A 633 -4.24 -7.62 -19.65
#